data_AF-A0A258FA63-F1
#
_entry.id   AF-A0A258FA63-F1
#
_cell.length_a   1.000
_cell.length_b   1.000
_cell.length_c   1.000
_cell.angle_alpha   90.00
_cell.angle_beta   90.00
_cell.angle_gamma   90.00
#
_symmetry.space_group_name_H-M   'P 1'
#
loop_
_entity.id
_entity.type
_entity.pdbx_description
1 polymer ?
#
loop_
_entity_poly.entity_id
_entity_poly.type
_entity_poly.pdbx_seq_one_letter_code
_entity_poly.pdbx_strand_id
1 'polypeptide(L)'
;MNLNQLVWRNLLRRRGRFIFTLAGVSVGMAAFVALMTIGQGLKDEIKKQAQGLGANLVVTPKGWCAYEQISVLTGEQLPSAIPMSELAKIRAVPGVKSAVPHLNEKTAFRNQPVLVIGIWPEEMRALQKWSIDSGRYFNSPDERAVVIGAAIAKQFKLKPGDEFTVRGKPVPVIGILREAGSKDDIATFIPLALAQQIYDVQDKVSFIAVQVSDLEKMEATSLKIQEIANVAVVTDKQLVSSVLSIVGSVGAAMQAVAAVGVLAAAFGIVNTLLTAVHERRREIGIMQALGSTRRTLFLAFMLESGLYGLLGGILGVTIGVLVAYLFGSYLTDNAFTASLHQSQTVAFDSGTILLTMGFSVCLALFAGLYPAYRATKLSPVEAMRHV
;
A
#
# COMPACT_ATOMS: atom_id res chain seq x y z
N MET A 1 42.94 -17.94 -21.09
CA MET A 1 42.09 -18.09 -19.88
C MET A 1 40.90 -17.18 -20.04
N ASN A 2 39.67 -17.69 -20.05
CA ASN A 2 38.50 -16.86 -20.32
C ASN A 2 38.22 -15.90 -19.15
N LEU A 3 37.88 -14.65 -19.44
CA LEU A 3 37.66 -13.57 -18.46
C LEU A 3 36.66 -14.00 -17.37
N ASN A 4 35.62 -14.75 -17.73
CA ASN A 4 34.59 -15.25 -16.82
C ASN A 4 35.14 -16.25 -15.79
N GLN A 5 36.06 -17.14 -16.18
CA GLN A 5 36.66 -18.10 -15.26
C GLN A 5 37.58 -17.40 -14.25
N LEU A 6 38.24 -16.31 -14.66
CA LEU A 6 39.05 -15.48 -13.76
C LEU A 6 38.16 -14.80 -12.69
N VAL A 7 37.04 -14.20 -13.09
CA VAL A 7 36.12 -13.49 -12.18
C VAL A 7 35.51 -14.45 -11.15
N TRP A 8 35.01 -15.61 -11.58
CA TRP A 8 34.41 -16.59 -10.67
C TRP A 8 35.43 -17.12 -9.65
N ARG A 9 36.64 -17.46 -10.10
CA ARG A 9 37.69 -17.98 -9.22
C ARG A 9 38.18 -16.93 -8.23
N ASN A 10 38.15 -15.65 -8.62
CA ASN A 10 38.50 -14.52 -7.76
C ASN A 10 37.50 -14.31 -6.62
N LEU A 11 36.19 -14.39 -6.90
CA LEU A 11 35.14 -14.23 -5.90
C LEU A 11 35.17 -15.33 -4.83
N LEU A 12 35.39 -16.58 -5.25
CA LEU A 12 35.39 -17.75 -4.35
C LEU A 12 36.64 -17.89 -3.48
N ARG A 13 37.72 -17.16 -3.78
CA ARG A 13 39.00 -17.25 -3.06
C ARG A 13 38.91 -16.67 -1.64
N ARG A 14 38.04 -15.69 -1.40
CA ARG A 14 37.76 -15.13 -0.05
C ARG A 14 36.27 -15.12 0.26
N ARG A 15 35.75 -16.32 0.53
CA ARG A 15 34.32 -16.60 0.77
C ARG A 15 33.68 -15.67 1.80
N GLY A 16 34.36 -15.37 2.91
CA GLY A 16 33.80 -14.53 3.97
C GLY A 16 33.37 -13.13 3.49
N ARG A 17 34.28 -12.39 2.83
CA ARG A 17 33.95 -11.04 2.33
C ARG A 17 32.90 -11.08 1.24
N PHE A 18 33.02 -12.01 0.30
CA PHE A 18 32.03 -12.19 -0.74
C PHE A 18 30.63 -12.38 -0.14
N ILE A 19 30.50 -13.23 0.88
CA ILE A 19 29.23 -13.47 1.58
C ILE A 19 28.74 -12.22 2.30
N PHE A 20 29.59 -11.49 3.04
CA PHE A 20 29.16 -10.28 3.77
C PHE A 20 28.70 -9.16 2.83
N THR A 21 29.44 -8.91 1.75
CA THR A 21 29.07 -7.91 0.74
C THR A 21 27.80 -8.31 0.03
N LEU A 22 27.69 -9.59 -0.35
CA LEU A 22 26.49 -10.13 -0.99
C LEU A 22 25.28 -10.02 -0.05
N ALA A 23 25.41 -10.38 1.22
CA ALA A 23 24.34 -10.25 2.21
C ALA A 23 23.92 -8.79 2.40
N GLY A 24 24.86 -7.85 2.48
CA GLY A 24 24.55 -6.42 2.57
C GLY A 24 23.78 -5.92 1.35
N VAL A 25 24.20 -6.30 0.14
CA VAL A 25 23.49 -5.97 -1.11
C VAL A 25 22.11 -6.60 -1.14
N SER A 26 21.99 -7.88 -0.76
CA SER A 26 20.71 -8.59 -0.72
C SER A 26 19.74 -7.97 0.28
N VAL A 27 20.17 -7.60 1.48
CA VAL A 27 19.31 -6.95 2.48
C VAL A 27 18.87 -5.56 2.03
N GLY A 28 19.80 -4.74 1.52
CA GLY A 28 19.47 -3.41 1.00
C GLY A 28 18.49 -3.48 -0.18
N MET A 29 18.70 -4.45 -1.08
CA MET A 29 17.81 -4.67 -2.20
C MET A 29 16.45 -5.23 -1.76
N ALA A 30 16.41 -6.19 -0.84
CA ALA A 30 15.19 -6.76 -0.30
C ALA A 30 14.31 -5.68 0.34
N ALA A 31 14.89 -4.80 1.15
CA ALA A 31 14.19 -3.67 1.76
C ALA A 31 13.63 -2.72 0.69
N PHE A 32 14.42 -2.41 -0.34
CA PHE A 32 13.97 -1.58 -1.46
C PHE A 32 12.80 -2.20 -2.23
N VAL A 33 12.90 -3.48 -2.58
CA VAL A 33 11.82 -4.22 -3.26
C VAL A 33 10.55 -4.22 -2.41
N ALA A 34 10.67 -4.64 -1.14
CA ALA A 34 9.53 -4.78 -0.25
C ALA A 34 8.78 -3.45 -0.08
N LEU A 35 9.51 -2.35 0.16
CA LEU A 35 8.92 -1.02 0.32
C LEU A 35 8.28 -0.50 -0.97
N MET A 36 8.90 -0.75 -2.12
CA MET A 36 8.33 -0.37 -3.43
C MET A 36 7.04 -1.15 -3.73
N THR A 37 7.05 -2.48 -3.51
CA THR A 37 5.90 -3.35 -3.70
C THR A 37 4.74 -2.97 -2.79
N ILE A 38 4.99 -2.72 -1.50
CA ILE A 38 3.95 -2.26 -0.56
C ILE A 38 3.35 -0.93 -1.03
N GLY A 39 4.19 0.03 -1.42
CA GLY A 39 3.73 1.34 -1.89
C GLY A 39 2.88 1.28 -3.17
N GLN A 40 3.24 0.40 -4.11
CA GLN A 40 2.43 0.19 -5.34
C GLN A 40 1.15 -0.58 -5.04
N GLY A 41 1.23 -1.69 -4.30
CA GLY A 41 0.09 -2.51 -3.93
C GLY A 41 -0.98 -1.71 -3.19
N LEU A 42 -0.57 -0.84 -2.26
CA LEU A 42 -1.50 0.04 -1.55
C LEU A 42 -2.18 1.04 -2.50
N LYS A 43 -1.45 1.64 -3.46
CA LYS A 43 -2.02 2.56 -4.45
C LYS A 43 -3.03 1.87 -5.36
N ASP A 44 -2.71 0.66 -5.82
CA ASP A 44 -3.58 -0.09 -6.73
C ASP A 44 -4.82 -0.61 -6.00
N GLU A 45 -4.67 -1.05 -4.75
CA GLU A 45 -5.79 -1.44 -3.89
C GLU A 45 -6.73 -0.26 -3.62
N ILE A 46 -6.20 0.93 -3.33
CA ILE A 46 -7.02 2.13 -3.15
C ILE A 46 -7.75 2.51 -4.44
N LYS A 47 -7.11 2.40 -5.61
CA LYS A 47 -7.77 2.63 -6.90
C LYS A 47 -8.88 1.61 -7.17
N LYS A 48 -8.66 0.34 -6.82
CA LYS A 48 -9.65 -0.72 -6.97
C LYS A 48 -10.85 -0.49 -6.04
N GLN A 49 -10.60 -0.17 -4.77
CA GLN A 49 -11.65 0.18 -3.81
C GLN A 49 -12.42 1.43 -4.22
N ALA A 50 -11.75 2.43 -4.80
CA ALA A 50 -12.39 3.63 -5.34
C ALA A 50 -13.40 3.32 -6.45
N GLN A 51 -13.11 2.36 -7.31
CA GLN A 51 -13.99 1.96 -8.42
C GLN A 51 -15.23 1.19 -7.95
N GLY A 52 -15.19 0.61 -6.75
CA GLY A 52 -16.28 -0.19 -6.17
C GLY A 52 -17.39 0.60 -5.46
N LEU A 53 -17.24 1.92 -5.26
CA LEU A 53 -18.14 2.70 -4.40
C LEU A 53 -19.57 2.87 -4.95
N GLY A 54 -19.80 2.69 -6.26
CA GLY A 54 -21.13 2.76 -6.89
C GLY A 54 -21.81 4.14 -6.90
N ALA A 55 -21.39 5.04 -6.01
CA ALA A 55 -21.71 6.46 -5.98
C ALA A 55 -20.77 7.25 -6.92
N ASN A 56 -21.08 8.53 -7.14
CA ASN A 56 -20.24 9.44 -7.91
C ASN A 56 -19.85 10.69 -7.10
N LEU A 57 -20.70 11.06 -6.15
CA LEU A 57 -20.57 12.22 -5.28
C LEU A 57 -20.82 11.76 -3.83
N VAL A 58 -20.01 12.28 -2.91
CA VAL A 58 -20.21 12.11 -1.46
C VAL A 58 -20.49 13.49 -0.88
N VAL A 59 -21.66 13.64 -0.31
CA VAL A 59 -22.06 14.87 0.37
C VAL A 59 -21.71 14.74 1.84
N THR A 60 -20.88 15.65 2.34
CA THR A 60 -20.43 15.72 3.73
C THR A 60 -20.87 17.03 4.38
N PRO A 61 -20.95 17.13 5.71
CA PRO A 61 -21.07 18.40 6.40
C PRO A 61 -20.03 19.44 5.94
N LYS A 62 -20.40 20.72 5.95
CA LYS A 62 -19.44 21.80 5.67
C LYS A 62 -18.31 21.79 6.70
N GLY A 63 -17.07 21.81 6.24
CA GLY A 63 -15.87 21.79 7.08
C GLY A 63 -15.25 20.40 7.33
N TRP A 64 -15.85 19.31 6.83
CA TRP A 64 -15.39 17.94 7.07
C TRP A 64 -13.94 17.66 6.61
N CYS A 65 -13.47 18.24 5.51
CA CYS A 65 -12.07 18.05 5.07
C CYS A 65 -11.05 18.86 5.87
N ALA A 66 -11.48 19.87 6.65
CA ALA A 66 -10.62 20.68 7.51
C ALA A 66 -10.59 20.18 8.97
N TYR A 67 -11.17 18.99 9.21
CA TYR A 67 -11.47 18.38 10.51
C TYR A 67 -10.30 18.37 11.49
N GLU A 68 -9.05 18.22 11.03
CA GLU A 68 -7.90 18.14 11.95
C GLU A 68 -7.22 19.50 12.24
N GLN A 69 -7.29 20.47 11.33
CA GLN A 69 -6.48 21.70 11.47
C GLN A 69 -7.23 22.82 12.20
N ILE A 70 -8.55 22.94 12.01
CA ILE A 70 -9.33 24.06 12.57
C ILE A 70 -9.84 23.75 13.97
N SER A 71 -10.33 22.52 14.22
CA SER A 71 -10.88 22.14 15.53
C SER A 71 -9.84 22.20 16.67
N VAL A 72 -8.55 21.99 16.35
CA VAL A 72 -7.44 22.09 17.30
C VAL A 72 -7.11 23.56 17.64
N LEU A 73 -7.39 24.49 16.73
CA LEU A 73 -7.07 25.92 16.89
C LEU A 73 -8.22 26.74 17.47
N THR A 74 -9.48 26.39 17.18
CA THR A 74 -10.65 27.21 17.54
C THR A 74 -11.52 26.64 18.66
N GLY A 75 -11.37 25.36 18.99
CA GLY A 75 -12.20 24.70 20.02
C GLY A 75 -13.69 24.55 19.66
N GLU A 76 -14.12 25.02 18.47
CA GLU A 76 -15.48 24.86 17.99
C GLU A 76 -15.72 23.47 17.39
N GLN A 77 -16.76 22.78 17.85
CA GLN A 77 -17.29 21.59 17.19
C GLN A 77 -18.04 22.02 15.92
N LEU A 78 -17.35 21.99 14.78
CA LEU A 78 -18.00 22.08 13.46
C LEU A 78 -19.01 20.91 13.31
N PRO A 79 -20.13 21.11 12.59
CA PRO A 79 -21.19 20.09 12.50
C PRO A 79 -20.64 18.78 11.94
N SER A 80 -20.73 17.70 12.73
CA SER A 80 -20.27 16.35 12.36
C SER A 80 -21.36 15.51 11.67
N ALA A 81 -22.54 16.07 11.44
CA ALA A 81 -23.66 15.35 10.84
C ALA A 81 -24.54 16.27 9.98
N ILE A 82 -25.14 15.68 8.95
CA ILE A 82 -26.09 16.30 8.04
C ILE A 82 -27.50 16.01 8.55
N PRO A 83 -28.36 17.02 8.74
CA PRO A 83 -29.77 16.81 9.02
C PRO A 83 -30.48 16.09 7.87
N MET A 84 -31.40 15.18 8.18
CA MET A 84 -32.21 14.47 7.18
C MET A 84 -33.09 15.41 6.33
N SER A 85 -33.38 16.63 6.81
CA SER A 85 -34.06 17.66 6.00
C SER A 85 -33.26 18.09 4.77
N GLU A 86 -31.93 18.03 4.82
CA GLU A 86 -31.07 18.34 3.68
C GLU A 86 -31.11 17.23 2.61
N LEU A 87 -31.35 15.97 3.02
CA LEU A 87 -31.47 14.84 2.09
C LEU A 87 -32.64 15.05 1.10
N ALA A 88 -33.77 15.55 1.58
CA ALA A 88 -34.93 15.85 0.73
C ALA A 88 -34.60 16.91 -0.33
N LYS A 89 -33.82 17.93 0.04
CA LYS A 89 -33.35 18.96 -0.89
C LYS A 89 -32.39 18.39 -1.93
N ILE A 90 -31.45 17.54 -1.50
CA ILE A 90 -30.47 16.90 -2.40
C ILE A 90 -31.17 16.00 -3.42
N ARG A 91 -32.18 15.22 -3.00
CA ARG A 91 -32.98 14.36 -3.91
C ARG A 91 -33.76 15.15 -4.96
N ALA A 92 -34.14 16.38 -4.66
CA ALA A 92 -34.87 17.24 -5.59
C ALA A 92 -33.97 17.87 -6.67
N VAL A 93 -32.63 17.75 -6.57
CA VAL A 93 -31.71 18.37 -7.53
C VAL A 93 -31.75 17.62 -8.87
N PRO A 94 -32.00 18.31 -10.01
CA PRO A 94 -31.96 17.69 -11.32
C PRO A 94 -30.59 17.07 -11.63
N GLY A 95 -30.58 15.80 -12.00
CA GLY A 95 -29.35 15.03 -12.27
C GLY A 95 -28.97 14.07 -11.15
N VAL A 96 -29.59 14.15 -9.96
CA VAL A 96 -29.45 13.15 -8.90
C VAL A 96 -30.35 11.96 -9.22
N LYS A 97 -29.74 10.79 -9.40
CA LYS A 97 -30.45 9.52 -9.63
C LYS A 97 -30.86 8.84 -8.33
N SER A 98 -29.98 8.86 -7.34
CA SER A 98 -30.21 8.31 -6.01
C SER A 98 -29.36 9.05 -4.99
N ALA A 99 -29.87 9.20 -3.77
CA ALA A 99 -29.17 9.79 -2.63
C ALA A 99 -29.42 8.92 -1.41
N VAL A 100 -28.39 8.21 -0.96
CA VAL A 100 -28.45 7.19 0.09
C VAL A 100 -27.75 7.71 1.35
N PRO A 101 -28.46 7.94 2.46
CA PRO A 101 -27.88 8.36 3.72
C PRO A 101 -27.07 7.24 4.38
N HIS A 102 -25.96 7.63 5.02
CA HIS A 102 -25.12 6.74 5.79
C HIS A 102 -24.82 7.35 7.16
N LEU A 103 -25.01 6.56 8.22
CA LEU A 103 -24.57 6.90 9.57
C LEU A 103 -23.39 6.01 9.95
N ASN A 104 -22.18 6.56 9.91
CA ASN A 104 -20.96 5.85 10.27
C ASN A 104 -20.64 6.08 11.73
N GLU A 105 -20.69 5.00 12.50
CA GLU A 105 -20.41 4.99 13.91
C GLU A 105 -19.44 3.87 14.26
N LYS A 106 -18.89 3.93 15.48
CA LYS A 106 -17.97 2.88 15.96
C LYS A 106 -18.58 2.16 17.16
N THR A 107 -18.26 0.89 17.29
CA THR A 107 -18.62 0.12 18.48
C THR A 107 -17.44 -0.70 18.95
N ALA A 108 -17.43 -1.09 20.23
CA ALA A 108 -16.46 -2.04 20.75
C ALA A 108 -17.14 -3.41 20.86
N PHE A 109 -16.65 -4.38 20.10
CA PHE A 109 -17.08 -5.77 20.19
C PHE A 109 -15.90 -6.62 20.65
N ARG A 110 -16.05 -7.34 21.76
CA ARG A 110 -14.98 -8.14 22.39
C ARG A 110 -13.65 -7.35 22.53
N ASN A 111 -13.75 -6.10 23.01
CA ASN A 111 -12.62 -5.18 23.22
C ASN A 111 -11.87 -4.76 21.93
N GLN A 112 -12.49 -4.89 20.76
CA GLN A 112 -11.95 -4.44 19.48
C GLN A 112 -12.91 -3.44 18.80
N PRO A 113 -12.38 -2.37 18.18
CA PRO A 113 -13.21 -1.40 17.48
C PRO A 113 -13.76 -2.01 16.17
N VAL A 114 -15.06 -1.88 15.97
CA VAL A 114 -15.77 -2.31 14.76
C VAL A 114 -16.55 -1.13 14.19
N LEU A 115 -16.47 -0.95 12.88
CA LEU A 115 -17.26 0.06 12.16
C LEU A 115 -18.71 -0.43 12.03
N VAL A 116 -19.65 0.42 12.42
CA VAL A 116 -21.09 0.21 12.31
C VAL A 116 -21.65 1.24 11.35
N ILE A 117 -22.34 0.79 10.31
CA ILE A 117 -22.91 1.64 9.28
C ILE A 117 -24.43 1.48 9.33
N GLY A 118 -25.11 2.56 9.68
CA GLY A 118 -26.56 2.71 9.58
C GLY A 118 -26.95 2.97 8.13
N ILE A 119 -27.77 2.10 7.54
CA ILE A 119 -28.15 2.14 6.12
C ILE A 119 -29.66 2.02 5.92
N TRP A 120 -30.16 2.46 4.76
CA TRP A 120 -31.46 2.01 4.26
C TRP A 120 -31.29 0.73 3.43
N PRO A 121 -31.83 -0.42 3.89
CA PRO A 121 -31.47 -1.70 3.29
C PRO A 121 -31.79 -1.81 1.79
N GLU A 122 -32.95 -1.34 1.35
CA GLU A 122 -33.35 -1.44 -0.07
C GLU A 122 -32.45 -0.60 -0.98
N GLU A 123 -32.25 0.66 -0.62
CA GLU A 123 -31.42 1.58 -1.41
C GLU A 123 -29.95 1.18 -1.42
N MET A 124 -29.44 0.72 -0.27
CA MET A 124 -28.05 0.27 -0.17
C MET A 124 -27.79 -0.98 -1.00
N ARG A 125 -28.73 -1.93 -1.01
CA ARG A 125 -28.63 -3.13 -1.85
C ARG A 125 -28.63 -2.79 -3.33
N ALA A 126 -29.41 -1.79 -3.75
CA ALA A 126 -29.43 -1.30 -5.12
C ALA A 126 -28.11 -0.59 -5.51
N LEU A 127 -27.47 0.10 -4.57
CA LEU A 127 -26.22 0.82 -4.77
C LEU A 127 -25.00 -0.11 -4.87
N GLN A 128 -24.81 -1.02 -3.91
CA GLN A 128 -23.58 -1.81 -3.76
C GLN A 128 -23.63 -3.20 -4.41
N LYS A 129 -24.79 -3.63 -4.94
CA LYS A 129 -24.98 -4.97 -5.55
C LYS A 129 -24.45 -6.14 -4.69
N TRP A 130 -24.64 -6.05 -3.37
CA TRP A 130 -24.14 -7.07 -2.45
C TRP A 130 -24.74 -8.46 -2.69
N SER A 131 -23.91 -9.47 -2.43
CA SER A 131 -24.33 -10.87 -2.37
C SER A 131 -24.12 -11.41 -0.95
N ILE A 132 -25.02 -12.28 -0.51
CA ILE A 132 -24.99 -12.89 0.83
C ILE A 132 -24.30 -14.25 0.70
N ASP A 133 -23.33 -14.50 1.57
CA ASP A 133 -22.64 -15.80 1.65
C ASP A 133 -23.42 -16.78 2.52
N SER A 134 -23.90 -16.32 3.68
CA SER A 134 -24.70 -17.13 4.60
C SER A 134 -25.77 -16.31 5.30
N GLY A 135 -26.90 -16.95 5.61
CA GLY A 135 -28.06 -16.29 6.22
C GLY A 135 -28.91 -15.55 5.20
N ARG A 136 -29.41 -14.37 5.56
CA ARG A 136 -30.27 -13.53 4.71
C ARG A 136 -29.96 -12.05 4.86
N TYR A 137 -30.47 -11.26 3.92
CA TYR A 137 -30.48 -9.81 4.02
C TYR A 137 -31.70 -9.33 4.82
N PHE A 138 -31.73 -8.02 5.13
CA PHE A 138 -32.88 -7.37 5.77
C PHE A 138 -34.15 -7.50 4.91
N ASN A 139 -35.28 -7.69 5.59
CA ASN A 139 -36.61 -7.72 4.97
C ASN A 139 -37.39 -6.41 5.21
N SER A 140 -37.01 -5.63 6.23
CA SER A 140 -37.67 -4.39 6.61
C SER A 140 -36.66 -3.33 7.07
N PRO A 141 -36.91 -2.03 6.83
CA PRO A 141 -36.05 -0.94 7.31
C PRO A 141 -36.02 -0.78 8.84
N ASP A 142 -36.97 -1.38 9.57
CA ASP A 142 -37.03 -1.30 11.05
C ASP A 142 -36.60 -2.60 11.73
N GLU A 143 -36.09 -3.56 10.96
CA GLU A 143 -35.70 -4.86 11.46
C GLU A 143 -34.52 -4.74 12.42
N ARG A 144 -34.69 -5.17 13.68
CA ARG A 144 -33.60 -5.15 14.66
C ARG A 144 -32.62 -6.30 14.42
N ALA A 145 -31.74 -6.14 13.46
CA ALA A 145 -30.77 -7.13 13.04
C ALA A 145 -29.47 -6.49 12.53
N VAL A 146 -28.43 -7.31 12.39
CA VAL A 146 -27.14 -6.89 11.79
C VAL A 146 -26.76 -7.83 10.66
N VAL A 147 -26.24 -7.24 9.58
CA VAL A 147 -25.55 -7.95 8.50
C VAL A 147 -24.07 -7.61 8.60
N ILE A 148 -23.21 -8.62 8.58
CA ILE A 148 -21.79 -8.47 8.89
C ILE A 148 -20.94 -8.70 7.65
N GLY A 149 -19.89 -7.90 7.46
CA GLY A 149 -18.88 -8.11 6.42
C GLY A 149 -18.06 -9.39 6.63
N ALA A 150 -17.55 -9.98 5.56
CA ALA A 150 -16.87 -11.28 5.61
C ALA A 150 -15.66 -11.30 6.57
N ALA A 151 -14.88 -10.21 6.64
CA ALA A 151 -13.69 -10.14 7.49
C ALA A 151 -14.05 -10.07 8.98
N ILE A 152 -15.07 -9.29 9.35
CA ILE A 152 -15.57 -9.22 10.73
C ILE A 152 -16.13 -10.58 11.16
N ALA A 153 -16.89 -11.25 10.29
CA ALA A 153 -17.44 -12.57 10.58
C ALA A 153 -16.32 -13.61 10.82
N LYS A 154 -15.28 -13.62 9.99
CA LYS A 154 -14.10 -14.48 10.17
C LYS A 154 -13.35 -14.16 11.46
N GLN A 155 -13.07 -12.88 11.72
CA GLN A 155 -12.30 -12.43 12.88
C GLN A 155 -12.94 -12.86 14.20
N PHE A 156 -14.25 -12.66 14.33
CA PHE A 156 -14.97 -13.00 15.56
C PHE A 156 -15.62 -14.38 15.56
N LYS A 157 -15.45 -15.14 14.47
CA LYS A 157 -16.05 -16.46 14.22
C LYS A 157 -17.58 -16.46 14.36
N LEU A 158 -18.22 -15.41 13.83
CA LEU A 158 -19.66 -15.21 13.91
C LEU A 158 -20.39 -15.97 12.80
N LYS A 159 -21.60 -16.45 13.10
CA LYS A 159 -22.52 -17.12 12.18
C LYS A 159 -23.91 -16.47 12.24
N PRO A 160 -24.74 -16.64 11.20
CA PRO A 160 -26.14 -16.24 11.29
C PRO A 160 -26.83 -16.93 12.48
N GLY A 161 -27.51 -16.16 13.32
CA GLY A 161 -28.10 -16.60 14.59
C GLY A 161 -27.30 -16.19 15.83
N ASP A 162 -26.02 -15.83 15.68
CA ASP A 162 -25.21 -15.32 16.80
C ASP A 162 -25.65 -13.91 17.22
N GLU A 163 -25.23 -13.50 18.40
CA GLU A 163 -25.53 -12.18 18.96
C GLU A 163 -24.32 -11.25 18.81
N PHE A 164 -24.55 -10.07 18.22
CA PHE A 164 -23.57 -9.00 18.08
C PHE A 164 -23.98 -7.82 18.93
N THR A 165 -23.07 -7.25 19.73
CA THR A 165 -23.40 -6.14 20.62
C THR A 165 -22.97 -4.81 20.01
N VAL A 166 -23.93 -3.89 19.82
CA VAL A 166 -23.69 -2.52 19.36
C VAL A 166 -23.91 -1.56 20.53
N ARG A 167 -22.85 -0.92 21.04
CA ARG A 167 -22.84 -0.09 22.26
C ARG A 167 -23.49 -0.82 23.45
N GLY A 168 -23.18 -2.09 23.62
CA GLY A 168 -23.74 -2.93 24.68
C GLY A 168 -25.19 -3.38 24.47
N LYS A 169 -25.87 -2.95 23.39
CA LYS A 169 -27.19 -3.46 23.03
C LYS A 169 -27.04 -4.68 22.12
N PRO A 170 -27.67 -5.82 22.45
CA PRO A 170 -27.62 -6.99 21.59
C PRO A 170 -28.45 -6.80 20.32
N VAL A 171 -27.90 -7.29 19.21
CA VAL A 171 -28.50 -7.31 17.88
C VAL A 171 -28.16 -8.66 17.22
N PRO A 172 -29.18 -9.43 16.75
CA PRO A 172 -28.95 -10.73 16.13
C PRO A 172 -28.29 -10.60 14.75
N VAL A 173 -27.30 -11.44 14.48
CA VAL A 173 -26.65 -11.58 13.18
C VAL A 173 -27.58 -12.36 12.26
N ILE A 174 -28.10 -11.74 11.20
CA ILE A 174 -29.02 -12.42 10.27
C ILE A 174 -28.34 -12.87 8.99
N GLY A 175 -27.19 -12.31 8.65
CA GLY A 175 -26.46 -12.66 7.44
C GLY A 175 -25.04 -12.14 7.41
N ILE A 176 -24.24 -12.78 6.56
CA ILE A 176 -22.85 -12.44 6.30
C ILE A 176 -22.71 -12.13 4.82
N LEU A 177 -22.13 -10.98 4.50
CA LEU A 177 -21.83 -10.59 3.12
C LEU A 177 -20.75 -11.50 2.55
N ARG A 178 -20.86 -11.79 1.25
CA ARG A 178 -19.79 -12.45 0.50
C ARG A 178 -18.60 -11.51 0.38
N GLU A 179 -17.42 -12.05 0.64
CA GLU A 179 -16.15 -11.33 0.56
C GLU A 179 -15.96 -10.72 -0.84
N ALA A 180 -15.86 -9.40 -0.89
CA ALA A 180 -15.75 -8.62 -2.14
C ALA A 180 -14.38 -7.94 -2.30
N GLY A 181 -13.54 -7.96 -1.26
CA GLY A 181 -12.30 -7.17 -1.18
C GLY A 181 -12.57 -5.68 -1.06
N SER A 182 -13.70 -5.29 -0.46
CA SER A 182 -14.11 -3.89 -0.33
C SER A 182 -14.09 -3.43 1.13
N LYS A 183 -14.32 -2.13 1.36
CA LYS A 183 -14.46 -1.58 2.71
C LYS A 183 -15.66 -2.17 3.47
N ASP A 184 -16.59 -2.82 2.77
CA ASP A 184 -17.76 -3.44 3.36
C ASP A 184 -17.42 -4.74 4.11
N ASP A 185 -16.32 -5.42 3.74
CA ASP A 185 -15.90 -6.67 4.40
C ASP A 185 -15.50 -6.44 5.87
N ILE A 186 -15.06 -5.22 6.17
CA ILE A 186 -14.56 -4.80 7.49
C ILE A 186 -15.59 -3.95 8.27
N ALA A 187 -16.82 -3.91 7.77
CA ALA A 187 -17.93 -3.14 8.35
C ALA A 187 -19.06 -4.05 8.83
N THR A 188 -19.91 -3.49 9.69
CA THR A 188 -21.18 -4.09 10.10
C THR A 188 -22.31 -3.15 9.72
N PHE A 189 -23.41 -3.70 9.24
CA PHE A 189 -24.53 -2.96 8.71
C PHE A 189 -25.75 -3.20 9.57
N ILE A 190 -26.41 -2.12 9.97
CA ILE A 190 -27.69 -2.14 10.68
C ILE A 190 -28.63 -1.14 10.02
N PRO A 191 -29.96 -1.27 10.18
CA PRO A 191 -30.85 -0.28 9.60
C PRO A 191 -30.67 1.10 10.25
N LEU A 192 -30.83 2.15 9.44
CA LEU A 192 -30.52 3.52 9.84
C LEU A 192 -31.29 3.96 11.08
N ALA A 193 -32.59 3.64 11.17
CA ALA A 193 -33.41 3.97 12.33
C ALA A 193 -32.86 3.33 13.63
N LEU A 194 -32.42 2.07 13.55
CA LEU A 194 -31.79 1.39 14.68
C LEU A 194 -30.46 2.05 15.05
N ALA A 195 -29.63 2.42 14.08
CA ALA A 195 -28.38 3.11 14.32
C ALA A 195 -28.60 4.45 15.05
N GLN A 196 -29.51 5.29 14.54
CA GLN A 196 -29.85 6.58 15.13
C GLN A 196 -30.35 6.43 16.57
N GLN A 197 -31.16 5.40 16.85
CA GLN A 197 -31.65 5.10 18.19
C GLN A 197 -30.55 4.58 19.15
N ILE A 198 -29.60 3.77 18.67
CA ILE A 198 -28.52 3.24 19.50
C ILE A 198 -27.50 4.33 19.87
N TYR A 199 -27.21 5.22 18.92
CA TYR A 199 -26.19 6.25 19.06
C TYR A 199 -26.71 7.61 19.55
N ASP A 200 -28.03 7.75 19.70
CA ASP A 200 -28.70 9.00 20.10
C ASP A 200 -28.47 10.15 19.10
N VAL A 201 -28.51 9.80 17.81
CA VAL A 201 -28.27 10.71 16.67
C VAL A 201 -29.52 10.78 15.81
N GLN A 202 -30.61 11.32 16.38
CA GLN A 202 -31.90 11.44 15.70
C GLN A 202 -31.84 12.39 14.51
N ASP A 203 -32.51 12.03 13.41
CA ASP A 203 -32.66 12.81 12.18
C ASP A 203 -31.34 13.34 11.57
N LYS A 204 -30.24 12.66 11.84
CA LYS A 204 -28.89 13.06 11.42
C LYS A 204 -28.13 11.88 10.83
N VAL A 205 -27.27 12.18 9.86
CA VAL A 205 -26.45 11.20 9.15
C VAL A 205 -25.03 11.73 8.97
N SER A 206 -24.05 10.84 8.84
CA SER A 206 -22.64 11.24 8.70
C SER A 206 -22.36 11.81 7.31
N PHE A 207 -22.86 11.16 6.27
CA PHE A 207 -22.73 11.59 4.89
C PHE A 207 -23.87 11.03 4.03
N ILE A 208 -24.01 11.57 2.82
CA ILE A 208 -24.99 11.10 1.83
C ILE A 208 -24.23 10.71 0.56
N ALA A 209 -24.35 9.45 0.16
CA ALA A 209 -23.81 8.94 -1.09
C ALA A 209 -24.79 9.27 -2.23
N VAL A 210 -24.32 9.99 -3.24
CA VAL A 210 -25.15 10.47 -4.35
C VAL A 210 -24.67 9.85 -5.66
N GLN A 211 -25.61 9.23 -6.38
CA GLN A 211 -25.41 8.73 -7.74
C GLN A 211 -25.98 9.75 -8.72
N VAL A 212 -25.18 10.14 -9.71
CA VAL A 212 -25.57 11.12 -10.75
C VAL A 212 -26.02 10.35 -11.99
N SER A 213 -27.04 10.86 -12.68
CA SER A 213 -27.56 10.25 -13.91
C SER A 213 -26.59 10.37 -15.09
N ASP A 214 -25.79 11.44 -15.11
CA ASP A 214 -24.87 11.80 -16.18
C ASP A 214 -23.53 12.25 -15.59
N LEU A 215 -22.47 11.49 -15.88
CA LEU A 215 -21.12 11.74 -15.36
C LEU A 215 -20.49 13.02 -15.93
N GLU A 216 -20.90 13.46 -17.11
CA GLU A 216 -20.36 14.69 -17.73
C GLU A 216 -20.88 15.95 -17.05
N LYS A 217 -22.09 15.88 -16.45
CA LYS A 217 -22.72 16.98 -15.71
C LYS A 217 -22.48 16.89 -14.20
N MET A 218 -21.54 16.06 -13.77
CA MET A 218 -21.25 15.82 -12.35
C MET A 218 -20.83 17.10 -11.62
N GLU A 219 -19.95 17.92 -12.21
CA GLU A 219 -19.49 19.18 -11.61
C GLU A 219 -20.64 20.18 -11.47
N ALA A 220 -21.46 20.33 -12.50
CA ALA A 220 -22.63 21.20 -12.47
C ALA A 220 -23.66 20.74 -11.42
N THR A 221 -23.86 19.42 -11.27
CA THR A 221 -24.74 18.84 -10.25
C THR A 221 -24.19 19.07 -8.84
N SER A 222 -22.87 18.91 -8.66
CA SER A 222 -22.18 19.18 -7.40
C SER A 222 -22.35 20.63 -6.94
N LEU A 223 -22.16 21.60 -7.84
CA LEU A 223 -22.35 23.03 -7.53
C LEU A 223 -23.78 23.35 -7.12
N LYS A 224 -24.78 22.80 -7.82
CA LYS A 224 -26.20 22.98 -7.46
C LYS A 224 -26.54 22.40 -6.08
N ILE A 225 -25.97 21.25 -5.73
CA ILE A 225 -26.16 20.67 -4.40
C ILE A 225 -25.56 21.60 -3.33
N GLN A 226 -24.38 22.17 -3.56
CA GLN A 226 -23.72 23.10 -2.62
C GLN A 226 -24.48 24.43 -2.46
N GLU A 227 -25.21 24.87 -3.48
CA GLU A 227 -26.03 26.08 -3.45
C GLU A 227 -27.32 25.89 -2.65
N ILE A 228 -27.98 24.74 -2.83
CA ILE A 228 -29.30 24.46 -2.24
C ILE A 228 -29.19 23.92 -0.81
N ALA A 229 -28.13 23.15 -0.52
CA ALA A 229 -27.92 22.51 0.77
C ALA A 229 -26.67 23.09 1.47
N ASN A 230 -26.73 23.22 2.79
CA ASN A 230 -25.60 23.74 3.57
C ASN A 230 -24.53 22.67 3.82
N VAL A 231 -24.04 22.05 2.75
CA VAL A 231 -23.18 20.87 2.73
C VAL A 231 -21.95 21.09 1.87
N ALA A 232 -20.91 20.30 2.09
CA ALA A 232 -19.80 20.16 1.16
C ALA A 232 -20.08 18.95 0.26
N VAL A 233 -19.72 19.07 -1.03
CA VAL A 233 -19.82 17.95 -1.97
C VAL A 233 -18.43 17.63 -2.43
N VAL A 234 -18.00 16.40 -2.18
CA VAL A 234 -16.71 15.89 -2.60
C VAL A 234 -16.96 14.83 -3.65
N THR A 235 -16.27 14.94 -4.78
CA THR A 235 -16.30 13.89 -5.80
C THR A 235 -15.50 12.68 -5.31
N ASP A 236 -15.91 11.47 -5.70
CA ASP A 236 -15.12 10.28 -5.36
C ASP A 236 -13.68 10.39 -5.89
N LYS A 237 -13.50 11.03 -7.05
CA LYS A 237 -12.16 11.31 -7.62
C LYS A 237 -11.30 12.17 -6.70
N GLN A 238 -11.87 13.18 -6.03
CA GLN A 238 -11.14 14.07 -5.14
C GLN A 238 -10.77 13.38 -3.81
N LEU A 239 -11.67 12.57 -3.23
CA LEU A 239 -11.33 11.76 -2.06
C LEU A 239 -10.19 10.78 -2.38
N VAL A 240 -10.29 10.12 -3.53
CA VAL A 240 -9.31 9.13 -3.97
C VAL A 240 -7.98 9.78 -4.30
N SER A 241 -7.97 10.95 -4.95
CA SER A 241 -6.73 11.68 -5.23
C SER A 241 -6.04 12.19 -3.96
N SER A 242 -6.79 12.66 -2.96
CA SER A 242 -6.21 13.04 -1.65
C SER A 242 -5.59 11.83 -0.94
N VAL A 243 -6.29 10.69 -0.89
CA VAL A 243 -5.75 9.47 -0.26
C VAL A 243 -4.53 8.95 -1.02
N LEU A 244 -4.59 8.91 -2.36
CA LEU A 244 -3.44 8.53 -3.19
C LEU A 244 -2.25 9.50 -3.04
N SER A 245 -2.51 10.77 -2.76
CA SER A 245 -1.45 11.75 -2.48
C SER A 245 -0.78 11.46 -1.15
N ILE A 246 -1.54 11.20 -0.08
CA ILE A 246 -0.99 10.82 1.23
C ILE A 246 -0.16 9.52 1.12
N VAL A 247 -0.72 8.49 0.48
CA VAL A 247 -0.03 7.22 0.23
C VAL A 247 1.20 7.43 -0.64
N GLY A 248 1.11 8.34 -1.62
CA GLY A 248 2.25 8.77 -2.43
C GLY A 248 3.36 9.39 -1.60
N SER A 249 3.04 10.31 -0.70
CA SER A 249 3.99 10.99 0.19
C SER A 249 4.63 10.02 1.19
N VAL A 250 3.84 9.15 1.83
CA VAL A 250 4.35 8.10 2.73
C VAL A 250 5.24 7.13 1.96
N GLY A 251 4.81 6.69 0.77
CA GLY A 251 5.59 5.84 -0.10
C GLY A 251 6.92 6.47 -0.52
N ALA A 252 6.94 7.77 -0.83
CA ALA A 252 8.15 8.50 -1.15
C ALA A 252 9.12 8.58 0.05
N ALA A 253 8.60 8.82 1.26
CA ALA A 253 9.41 8.81 2.47
C ALA A 253 10.03 7.42 2.74
N MET A 254 9.24 6.35 2.58
CA MET A 254 9.75 4.97 2.70
C MET A 254 10.81 4.65 1.63
N GLN A 255 10.61 5.11 0.39
CA GLN A 255 11.60 4.96 -0.68
C GLN A 255 12.89 5.74 -0.39
N ALA A 256 12.82 6.90 0.27
CA ALA A 256 14.01 7.62 0.70
C ALA A 256 14.81 6.83 1.74
N VAL A 257 14.13 6.20 2.71
CA VAL A 257 14.77 5.30 3.68
C VAL A 257 15.39 4.08 2.98
N ALA A 258 14.67 3.48 2.03
CA ALA A 258 15.19 2.39 1.22
C ALA A 258 16.45 2.79 0.43
N ALA A 259 16.46 4.00 -0.14
CA ALA A 259 17.59 4.53 -0.88
C ALA A 259 18.85 4.63 -0.02
N VAL A 260 18.73 4.99 1.27
CA VAL A 260 19.88 4.97 2.20
C VAL A 260 20.44 3.56 2.36
N GLY A 261 19.59 2.53 2.46
CA GLY A 261 20.03 1.13 2.52
C GLY A 261 20.74 0.67 1.25
N VAL A 262 20.22 1.07 0.09
CA VAL A 262 20.84 0.81 -1.22
C VAL A 262 22.21 1.51 -1.35
N LEU A 263 22.32 2.75 -0.86
CA LEU A 263 23.61 3.47 -0.83
C LEU A 263 24.61 2.77 0.10
N ALA A 264 24.19 2.31 1.28
CA ALA A 264 25.04 1.54 2.17
C ALA A 264 25.57 0.25 1.51
N ALA A 265 24.70 -0.45 0.76
CA ALA A 265 25.10 -1.60 -0.04
C ALA A 265 26.14 -1.23 -1.13
N ALA A 266 25.93 -0.11 -1.84
CA ALA A 266 26.89 0.38 -2.83
C ALA A 266 28.27 0.70 -2.20
N PHE A 267 28.31 1.34 -1.02
CA PHE A 267 29.55 1.55 -0.28
C PHE A 267 30.20 0.23 0.14
N GLY A 268 29.42 -0.78 0.51
CA GLY A 268 29.90 -2.14 0.76
C GLY A 268 30.62 -2.73 -0.45
N ILE A 269 30.05 -2.60 -1.64
CA ILE A 269 30.67 -3.04 -2.91
C ILE A 269 31.98 -2.27 -3.16
N VAL A 270 31.95 -0.92 -3.05
CA VAL A 270 33.13 -0.07 -3.25
C VAL A 270 34.27 -0.51 -2.34
N ASN A 271 34.00 -0.65 -1.03
CA ASN A 271 35.02 -1.01 -0.05
C ASN A 271 35.60 -2.40 -0.33
N THR A 272 34.74 -3.35 -0.69
CA THR A 272 35.15 -4.72 -1.02
C THR A 272 36.07 -4.74 -2.24
N LEU A 273 35.69 -4.03 -3.30
CA LEU A 273 36.47 -3.97 -4.54
C LEU A 273 37.77 -3.19 -4.37
N LEU A 274 37.78 -2.07 -3.63
CA LEU A 274 39.02 -1.34 -3.33
C LEU A 274 40.00 -2.19 -2.54
N THR A 275 39.52 -2.91 -1.53
CA THR A 275 40.36 -3.82 -0.75
C THR A 275 40.91 -4.94 -1.65
N ALA A 276 40.07 -5.47 -2.53
CA ALA A 276 40.48 -6.46 -3.52
C ALA A 276 41.57 -5.94 -4.48
N VAL A 277 41.50 -4.68 -4.92
CA VAL A 277 42.54 -4.05 -5.77
C VAL A 277 43.86 -3.94 -5.02
N HIS A 278 43.83 -3.55 -3.75
CA HIS A 278 45.03 -3.45 -2.92
C HIS A 278 45.68 -4.81 -2.65
N GLU A 279 44.88 -5.81 -2.29
CA GLU A 279 45.38 -7.17 -2.03
C GLU A 279 45.92 -7.85 -3.30
N ARG A 280 45.31 -7.57 -4.46
CA ARG A 280 45.71 -8.13 -5.76
C ARG A 280 46.67 -7.24 -6.55
N ARG A 281 47.27 -6.21 -5.93
CA ARG A 281 48.11 -5.22 -6.62
C ARG A 281 49.24 -5.87 -7.43
N ARG A 282 49.92 -6.87 -6.86
CA ARG A 282 51.00 -7.63 -7.52
C ARG A 282 50.49 -8.44 -8.72
N GLU A 283 49.37 -9.14 -8.58
CA GLU A 283 48.76 -9.93 -9.65
C GLU A 283 48.34 -9.03 -10.83
N ILE A 284 47.78 -7.85 -10.54
CA ILE A 284 47.43 -6.82 -11.53
C ILE A 284 48.68 -6.32 -12.28
N GLY A 285 49.77 -6.04 -11.54
CA GLY A 285 51.04 -5.60 -12.13
C GLY A 285 51.67 -6.65 -13.06
N ILE A 286 51.63 -7.93 -12.67
CA ILE A 286 52.11 -9.04 -13.51
C ILE A 286 51.26 -9.16 -14.78
N MET A 287 49.93 -9.07 -14.67
CA MET A 287 49.04 -9.11 -15.84
C MET A 287 49.33 -7.98 -16.82
N GLN A 288 49.57 -6.76 -16.33
CA GLN A 288 49.94 -5.63 -17.18
C GLN A 288 51.31 -5.80 -17.83
N ALA A 289 52.29 -6.35 -17.12
CA ALA A 289 53.63 -6.65 -17.65
C ALA A 289 53.59 -7.73 -18.75
N LEU A 290 52.66 -8.68 -18.65
CA LEU A 290 52.39 -9.71 -19.67
C LEU A 290 51.53 -9.19 -20.84
N GLY A 291 51.20 -7.89 -20.88
CA GLY A 291 50.51 -7.25 -21.99
C GLY A 291 48.99 -7.09 -21.84
N SER A 292 48.41 -7.35 -20.66
CA SER A 292 46.98 -7.09 -20.44
C SER A 292 46.66 -5.60 -20.57
N THR A 293 45.71 -5.27 -21.45
CA THR A 293 45.29 -3.88 -21.65
C THR A 293 44.53 -3.34 -20.43
N ARG A 294 44.61 -2.01 -20.21
CA ARG A 294 43.83 -1.32 -19.15
C ARG A 294 42.33 -1.58 -19.29
N ARG A 295 41.82 -1.70 -20.53
CA ARG A 295 40.42 -2.04 -20.82
C ARG A 295 40.05 -3.43 -20.30
N THR A 296 40.92 -4.43 -20.48
CA THR A 296 40.67 -5.80 -19.99
C THR A 296 40.57 -5.83 -18.47
N LEU A 297 41.45 -5.11 -17.77
CA LEU A 297 41.41 -4.96 -16.32
C LEU A 297 40.14 -4.24 -15.86
N PHE A 298 39.79 -3.13 -16.50
CA PHE A 298 38.56 -2.40 -16.19
C PHE A 298 37.31 -3.28 -16.33
N LEU A 299 37.21 -4.01 -17.46
CA LEU A 299 36.10 -4.92 -17.72
C LEU A 299 36.04 -6.07 -16.72
N ALA A 300 37.19 -6.61 -16.28
CA ALA A 300 37.21 -7.65 -15.25
C ALA A 300 36.59 -7.16 -13.93
N PHE A 301 36.93 -5.95 -13.48
CA PHE A 301 36.37 -5.36 -12.26
C PHE A 301 34.90 -4.93 -12.42
N MET A 302 34.50 -4.44 -13.60
CA MET A 302 33.08 -4.19 -13.91
C MET A 302 32.23 -5.46 -13.91
N LEU A 303 32.75 -6.56 -14.45
CA LEU A 303 32.07 -7.84 -14.41
C LEU A 303 32.00 -8.38 -12.97
N GLU A 304 33.05 -8.20 -12.18
CA GLU A 304 33.05 -8.57 -10.75
C GLU A 304 31.98 -7.77 -9.99
N SER A 305 31.88 -6.45 -10.22
CA SER A 305 30.87 -5.61 -9.58
C SER A 305 29.45 -5.92 -10.07
N GLY A 306 29.26 -6.10 -11.38
CA GLY A 306 27.98 -6.51 -11.96
C GLY A 306 27.48 -7.84 -11.41
N LEU A 307 28.38 -8.78 -11.12
CA LEU A 307 28.03 -10.07 -10.51
C LEU A 307 27.54 -9.93 -9.06
N TYR A 308 28.09 -8.99 -8.27
CA TYR A 308 27.52 -8.64 -6.96
C TYR A 308 26.09 -8.09 -7.09
N GLY A 309 25.84 -7.22 -8.06
CA GLY A 309 24.50 -6.69 -8.34
C GLY A 309 23.53 -7.77 -8.79
N LEU A 310 23.96 -8.67 -9.68
CA LEU A 310 23.13 -9.75 -10.19
C LEU A 310 22.77 -10.75 -9.09
N LEU A 311 23.76 -11.29 -8.37
CA LEU A 311 23.51 -12.27 -7.31
C LEU A 311 22.81 -11.63 -6.11
N GLY A 312 23.22 -10.41 -5.74
CA GLY A 312 22.62 -9.65 -4.66
C GLY A 312 21.18 -9.28 -4.97
N GLY A 313 20.88 -8.92 -6.22
CA GLY A 313 19.54 -8.66 -6.74
C GLY A 313 18.64 -9.90 -6.70
N ILE A 314 19.11 -11.05 -7.20
CA ILE A 314 18.35 -12.32 -7.16
C ILE A 314 18.00 -12.68 -5.72
N LEU A 315 19.01 -12.69 -4.84
CA LEU A 315 18.81 -13.03 -3.43
C LEU A 315 17.93 -11.99 -2.73
N GLY A 316 18.11 -10.71 -3.01
CA GLY A 316 17.34 -9.64 -2.41
C GLY A 316 15.87 -9.67 -2.82
N VAL A 317 15.57 -9.89 -4.11
CA VAL A 317 14.19 -10.12 -4.56
C VAL A 317 13.63 -11.37 -3.88
N THR A 318 14.35 -12.48 -3.90
CA THR A 318 13.87 -13.74 -3.29
C THR A 318 13.57 -13.59 -1.80
N ILE A 319 14.46 -12.95 -1.04
CA ILE A 319 14.27 -12.67 0.39
C ILE A 319 13.11 -11.69 0.60
N GLY A 320 13.06 -10.60 -0.16
CA GLY A 320 11.99 -9.59 -0.04
C GLY A 320 10.60 -10.20 -0.29
N VAL A 321 10.51 -11.10 -1.27
CA VAL A 321 9.30 -11.87 -1.57
C VAL A 321 8.96 -12.83 -0.45
N LEU A 322 9.93 -13.60 0.03
CA LEU A 322 9.71 -14.55 1.10
C LEU A 322 9.24 -13.84 2.39
N VAL A 323 9.84 -12.70 2.71
CA VAL A 323 9.41 -11.85 3.83
C VAL A 323 7.99 -11.33 3.60
N ALA A 324 7.68 -10.81 2.41
CA ALA A 324 6.34 -10.34 2.10
C ALA A 324 5.29 -11.45 2.23
N TYR A 325 5.60 -12.68 1.81
CA TYR A 325 4.71 -13.83 1.93
C TYR A 325 4.54 -14.30 3.38
N LEU A 326 5.64 -14.46 4.13
CA LEU A 326 5.63 -14.96 5.51
C LEU A 326 5.03 -13.96 6.50
N PHE A 327 5.31 -12.67 6.34
CA PHE A 327 4.81 -11.62 7.23
C PHE A 327 3.49 -11.00 6.72
N GLY A 328 3.11 -11.24 5.46
CA GLY A 328 1.86 -10.75 4.90
C GLY A 328 0.63 -11.30 5.63
N SER A 329 0.64 -12.57 6.03
CA SER A 329 -0.43 -13.19 6.83
C SER A 329 -0.57 -12.56 8.21
N TYR A 330 0.53 -12.38 8.94
CA TYR A 330 0.52 -11.75 10.27
C TYR A 330 0.06 -10.29 10.25
N LEU A 331 0.34 -9.56 9.16
CA LEU A 331 -0.14 -8.19 9.00
C LEU A 331 -1.63 -8.12 8.67
N THR A 332 -2.24 -9.18 8.14
CA THR A 332 -3.62 -9.20 7.62
C THR A 332 -4.64 -9.87 8.56
N ASP A 333 -4.20 -10.49 9.65
CA ASP A 333 -5.08 -11.19 10.62
C ASP A 333 -6.06 -10.27 11.39
N ASN A 334 -5.94 -8.95 11.27
CA ASN A 334 -6.85 -7.99 11.90
C ASN A 334 -7.87 -7.46 10.88
N ALA A 335 -9.13 -7.26 11.27
CA ALA A 335 -10.14 -6.71 10.35
C ALA A 335 -9.76 -5.35 9.75
N PHE A 336 -8.95 -4.54 10.44
CA PHE A 336 -8.48 -3.27 9.88
C PHE A 336 -7.54 -3.45 8.67
N THR A 337 -6.80 -4.55 8.61
CA THR A 337 -5.86 -4.88 7.53
C THR A 337 -6.39 -5.97 6.61
N ALA A 338 -7.58 -6.51 6.88
CA ALA A 338 -8.17 -7.59 6.09
C ALA A 338 -8.50 -7.17 4.65
N SER A 339 -8.71 -5.88 4.39
CA SER A 339 -8.82 -5.33 3.02
C SER A 339 -7.52 -5.49 2.21
N LEU A 340 -6.38 -5.74 2.88
CA LEU A 340 -5.11 -6.08 2.24
C LEU A 340 -4.97 -7.60 1.98
N HIS A 341 -5.88 -8.47 2.45
CA HIS A 341 -5.82 -9.92 2.13
C HIS A 341 -5.88 -10.18 0.64
N GLN A 342 -6.64 -9.38 -0.11
CA GLN A 342 -6.69 -9.54 -1.56
C GLN A 342 -5.44 -9.01 -2.28
N SER A 343 -4.59 -8.24 -1.59
CA SER A 343 -3.26 -7.86 -2.07
C SER A 343 -2.22 -8.96 -1.85
N GLN A 344 -2.60 -10.18 -1.44
CA GLN A 344 -1.71 -11.34 -1.48
C GLN A 344 -1.17 -11.65 -2.88
N THR A 345 -1.78 -11.07 -3.92
CA THR A 345 -1.03 -10.79 -5.14
C THR A 345 -0.08 -9.65 -4.83
N VAL A 346 1.05 -9.95 -4.20
CA VAL A 346 2.29 -9.25 -4.54
C VAL A 346 2.27 -9.25 -6.06
N ALA A 347 2.00 -8.09 -6.65
CA ALA A 347 1.85 -7.95 -8.08
C ALA A 347 3.25 -8.17 -8.65
N PHE A 348 3.59 -9.44 -8.86
CA PHE A 348 4.73 -9.91 -9.60
C PHE A 348 4.46 -9.64 -11.06
N ASP A 349 4.31 -8.36 -11.38
CA ASP A 349 4.52 -7.96 -12.75
C ASP A 349 5.98 -8.28 -13.06
N SER A 350 6.15 -9.12 -14.09
CA SER A 350 7.45 -9.44 -14.67
C SER A 350 8.26 -8.17 -14.96
N GLY A 351 7.58 -7.06 -15.29
CA GLY A 351 8.18 -5.74 -15.46
C GLY A 351 8.87 -5.22 -14.20
N THR A 352 8.24 -5.31 -13.03
CA THR A 352 8.82 -4.83 -11.75
C THR A 352 10.06 -5.63 -11.37
N ILE A 353 10.02 -6.96 -11.45
CA ILE A 353 11.18 -7.80 -11.14
C ILE A 353 12.36 -7.45 -12.05
N LEU A 354 12.11 -7.27 -13.34
CA LEU A 354 13.15 -6.98 -14.33
C LEU A 354 13.73 -5.57 -14.13
N LEU A 355 12.90 -4.59 -13.79
CA LEU A 355 13.34 -3.24 -13.43
C LEU A 355 14.19 -3.25 -12.16
N THR A 356 13.77 -3.98 -11.13
CA THR A 356 14.48 -4.09 -9.86
C THR A 356 15.82 -4.82 -10.02
N MET A 357 15.85 -5.90 -10.79
CA MET A 357 17.10 -6.59 -11.16
C MET A 357 18.03 -5.69 -11.98
N GLY A 358 17.50 -4.98 -12.98
CA GLY A 358 18.25 -4.02 -13.77
C GLY A 358 18.84 -2.90 -12.91
N PHE A 359 18.07 -2.37 -11.96
CA PHE A 359 18.52 -1.36 -11.01
C PHE A 359 19.65 -1.87 -10.12
N SER A 360 19.56 -3.10 -9.61
CA SER A 360 20.61 -3.71 -8.77
C SER A 360 21.93 -3.86 -9.52
N VAL A 361 21.88 -4.33 -10.78
CA VAL A 361 23.06 -4.45 -11.64
C VAL A 361 23.64 -3.07 -11.95
N CYS A 362 22.81 -2.10 -12.34
CA CYS A 362 23.24 -0.73 -12.62
C CYS A 362 23.94 -0.11 -11.39
N LEU A 363 23.34 -0.22 -10.21
CA LEU A 363 23.92 0.27 -8.97
C LEU A 363 25.29 -0.36 -8.70
N ALA A 364 25.43 -1.67 -8.87
CA ALA A 364 26.68 -2.37 -8.63
C ALA A 364 27.76 -2.00 -9.66
N LEU A 365 27.38 -1.75 -10.91
CA LEU A 365 28.28 -1.19 -11.92
C LEU A 365 28.72 0.23 -11.54
N PHE A 366 27.81 1.10 -11.11
CA PHE A 366 28.16 2.44 -10.63
C PHE A 366 29.12 2.40 -9.43
N ALA A 367 28.85 1.53 -8.46
CA ALA A 367 29.73 1.29 -7.31
C ALA A 367 31.11 0.76 -7.73
N GLY A 368 31.17 -0.05 -8.79
CA GLY A 368 32.42 -0.60 -9.32
C GLY A 368 33.28 0.40 -10.10
N LEU A 369 32.73 1.53 -10.58
CA LEU A 369 33.41 2.44 -11.50
C LEU A 369 34.72 2.97 -10.90
N TYR A 370 34.65 3.45 -9.66
CA TYR A 370 35.80 4.01 -8.96
C TYR A 370 36.88 2.95 -8.67
N PRO A 371 36.57 1.77 -8.08
CA PRO A 371 37.54 0.70 -7.91
C PRO A 371 38.17 0.22 -9.23
N ALA A 372 37.35 0.02 -10.27
CA ALA A 372 37.82 -0.42 -11.59
C ALA A 372 38.78 0.60 -12.21
N TYR A 373 38.43 1.89 -12.16
CA TYR A 373 39.32 2.96 -12.61
C TYR A 373 40.64 2.97 -11.83
N ARG A 374 40.58 2.86 -10.50
CA ARG A 374 41.78 2.82 -9.65
C ARG A 374 42.70 1.65 -9.99
N ALA A 375 42.12 0.48 -10.29
CA ALA A 375 42.89 -0.70 -10.70
C ALA A 375 43.67 -0.47 -12.01
N THR A 376 43.09 0.26 -12.97
CA THR A 376 43.77 0.55 -14.26
C THR A 376 44.92 1.54 -14.15
N LYS A 377 44.96 2.35 -13.09
CA LYS A 377 46.00 3.36 -12.85
C LYS A 377 47.23 2.81 -12.14
N LEU A 378 47.19 1.57 -11.65
CA LEU A 378 48.37 0.92 -11.09
C LEU A 378 49.44 0.78 -12.18
N SER A 379 50.68 1.19 -11.88
CA SER A 379 51.82 0.94 -12.75
C SER A 379 52.49 -0.39 -12.38
N PRO A 380 53.03 -1.15 -13.35
CA PRO A 380 53.73 -2.40 -13.07
C PRO A 380 54.90 -2.23 -12.10
N VAL A 381 55.60 -1.09 -12.20
CA VAL A 381 56.73 -0.74 -11.35
C VAL A 381 56.29 -0.49 -9.90
N GLU A 382 55.22 0.28 -9.68
CA GLU A 382 54.68 0.49 -8.34
C GLU A 382 54.10 -0.78 -7.72
N ALA A 383 53.51 -1.64 -8.54
CA ALA A 383 52.94 -2.91 -8.09
C ALA A 383 54.01 -3.91 -7.61
N MET A 384 55.25 -3.80 -8.11
CA MET A 384 56.37 -4.66 -7.72
C MET A 384 57.30 -4.05 -6.67
N ARG A 385 57.23 -2.74 -6.43
CA ARG A 385 58.10 -2.04 -5.47
C ARG A 385 57.69 -2.20 -4.00
N HIS A 386 56.43 -2.52 -3.73
CA HIS A 386 55.95 -2.85 -2.39
C HIS A 386 56.08 -4.36 -2.16
N VAL A 387 57.27 -4.79 -1.77
CA VAL A 387 57.59 -6.13 -1.27
C VAL A 387 58.09 -5.99 0.16
#